data_AF-B9TAR2-F1
#
_entry.id   AF-B9TAR2-F1
#
_cell.length_a   1.000
_cell.length_b   1.000
_cell.length_c   1.000
_cell.angle_alpha   90.00
_cell.angle_beta   90.00
_cell.angle_gamma   90.00
#
_symmetry.space_group_name_H-M   'P 1'
#
loop_
_entity.id
_entity.type
_entity.pdbx_description
1 polymer ?
#
loop_
_entity_poly.entity_id
_entity_poly.type
_entity_poly.pdbx_seq_one_letter_code
_entity_poly.pdbx_strand_id
1 'polypeptide(L)'
;MILQSDWIRIFIFAGLTRQAINDRYLADLRARVFDVVLQELRFEHGLAEPTAQQYEDEIEFVWGLHAAIFYVGVRKWVYGLPVPEDLDRLVAQKLDAFLASAPRALKNLRKTT
;
A
#
# COMPACT_ATOMS: atom_id res chain seq x y z
N MET A 1 -11.17 0.09 12.04
CA MET A 1 -9.92 0.68 11.48
C MET A 1 -8.90 -0.44 11.31
N ILE A 2 -8.20 -0.53 10.17
CA ILE A 2 -7.28 -1.62 9.77
C ILE A 2 -6.14 -1.86 10.79
N LEU A 3 -5.90 -0.93 11.71
CA LEU A 3 -4.84 -1.01 12.73
C LEU A 3 -5.30 -1.53 14.11
N GLN A 4 -6.46 -2.20 14.21
CA GLN A 4 -6.90 -2.83 15.46
C GLN A 4 -6.12 -4.13 15.75
N SER A 5 -5.83 -4.38 17.04
CA SER A 5 -4.91 -5.45 17.47
C SER A 5 -5.30 -6.84 16.97
N ASP A 6 -6.60 -7.13 17.01
CA ASP A 6 -7.10 -8.47 16.72
C ASP A 6 -7.10 -8.73 15.21
N TRP A 7 -7.43 -7.70 14.44
CA TRP A 7 -7.48 -7.77 12.99
C TRP A 7 -6.10 -8.09 12.39
N ILE A 8 -5.04 -7.38 12.82
CA ILE A 8 -3.69 -7.62 12.29
C ILE A 8 -3.17 -9.01 12.62
N ARG A 9 -3.40 -9.49 13.85
CA ARG A 9 -2.93 -10.83 14.24
C ARG A 9 -3.67 -11.93 13.49
N ILE A 10 -5.00 -11.79 13.32
CA ILE A 10 -5.81 -12.71 12.51
C ILE A 10 -5.33 -12.70 11.06
N PHE A 11 -5.11 -11.51 10.48
CA PHE A 11 -4.67 -11.37 9.10
C PHE A 11 -3.31 -12.03 8.85
N ILE A 12 -2.34 -11.83 9.75
CA ILE A 12 -1.02 -12.49 9.67
C ILE A 12 -1.16 -14.00 9.83
N PHE A 13 -1.94 -14.47 10.81
CA PHE A 13 -2.16 -15.91 11.02
C PHE A 13 -2.82 -16.59 9.81
N ALA A 14 -3.84 -15.95 9.23
CA ALA A 14 -4.49 -16.44 8.00
C ALA A 14 -3.53 -16.50 6.81
N GLY A 15 -2.60 -15.54 6.71
CA GLY A 15 -1.56 -15.51 5.68
C GLY A 15 -0.53 -16.62 5.83
N LEU A 16 -0.09 -16.90 7.07
CA LEU A 16 0.86 -17.98 7.36
C LEU A 16 0.22 -19.37 7.16
N THR A 17 -1.07 -19.49 7.39
CA THR A 17 -1.81 -20.76 7.25
C THR A 17 -2.36 -21.00 5.83
N ARG A 18 -2.07 -20.10 4.88
CA ARG A 18 -2.56 -20.13 3.47
C ARG A 18 -4.08 -20.30 3.37
N GLN A 19 -4.82 -19.65 4.26
CA GLN A 19 -6.28 -19.61 4.15
C GLN A 19 -6.70 -18.58 3.10
N ALA A 20 -7.65 -18.95 2.24
CA ALA A 20 -8.14 -18.15 1.12
C ALA A 20 -8.77 -16.78 1.49
N ILE A 21 -8.90 -16.48 2.78
CA ILE A 21 -9.44 -15.20 3.28
C ILE A 21 -8.51 -14.04 2.89
N ASN A 22 -7.19 -14.24 2.96
CA ASN A 22 -6.22 -13.20 2.62
C ASN A 22 -6.23 -12.89 1.12
N ASP A 23 -6.34 -13.91 0.28
CA ASP A 23 -6.34 -13.74 -1.18
C ASP A 23 -7.55 -12.90 -1.62
N ARG A 24 -8.75 -13.24 -1.12
CA ARG A 24 -9.95 -12.45 -1.42
C ARG A 24 -9.85 -11.02 -0.90
N TYR A 25 -9.38 -10.84 0.33
CA TYR A 25 -9.25 -9.51 0.92
C TYR A 25 -8.25 -8.63 0.14
N LEU A 26 -7.09 -9.18 -0.24
CA LEU A 26 -6.08 -8.44 -0.99
C LEU A 26 -6.52 -8.15 -2.42
N ALA A 27 -7.26 -9.07 -3.06
CA ALA A 27 -7.88 -8.82 -4.36
C ALA A 27 -8.91 -7.68 -4.28
N ASP A 28 -9.80 -7.69 -3.28
CA ASP A 28 -10.77 -6.62 -3.05
C ASP A 28 -10.08 -5.28 -2.74
N LEU A 29 -9.03 -5.29 -1.93
CA LEU A 29 -8.24 -4.11 -1.58
C LEU A 29 -7.58 -3.51 -2.82
N ARG A 30 -6.97 -4.35 -3.65
CA ARG A 30 -6.35 -3.93 -4.91
C ARG A 30 -7.39 -3.26 -5.82
N ALA A 31 -8.48 -3.96 -6.11
CA ALA A 31 -9.51 -3.49 -7.03
C ALA A 31 -10.21 -2.21 -6.58
N ARG A 32 -10.46 -2.06 -5.26
CA ARG A 32 -11.26 -0.93 -4.73
C ARG A 32 -10.41 0.26 -4.29
N VAL A 33 -9.13 0.05 -4.02
CA VAL A 33 -8.26 1.10 -3.46
C VAL A 33 -7.04 1.31 -4.32
N PHE A 34 -6.24 0.28 -4.59
CA PHE A 34 -4.95 0.51 -5.25
C PHE A 34 -5.11 0.93 -6.69
N ASP A 35 -6.00 0.27 -7.43
CA ASP A 35 -6.27 0.61 -8.82
C ASP A 35 -6.85 2.02 -8.94
N VAL A 36 -7.75 2.40 -8.04
CA VAL A 36 -8.32 3.76 -7.98
C VAL A 36 -7.23 4.78 -7.70
N VAL A 37 -6.40 4.57 -6.67
CA VAL A 37 -5.30 5.50 -6.32
C VAL A 37 -4.31 5.64 -7.47
N LEU A 38 -3.93 4.54 -8.12
CA LEU A 38 -3.00 4.59 -9.25
C LEU A 38 -3.61 5.36 -10.43
N GLN A 39 -4.89 5.13 -10.75
CA GLN A 39 -5.57 5.86 -11.83
C GLN A 39 -5.61 7.36 -11.56
N GLU A 40 -5.95 7.78 -10.34
CA GLU A 40 -5.97 9.21 -9.97
C GLU A 40 -4.57 9.83 -10.04
N LEU A 41 -3.52 9.15 -9.58
CA LEU A 41 -2.14 9.62 -9.71
C LEU A 41 -1.70 9.78 -11.17
N ARG A 42 -2.12 8.85 -12.03
CA ARG A 42 -1.83 8.90 -13.47
C ARG A 42 -2.55 10.06 -14.14
N PHE A 43 -3.82 10.28 -13.80
CA PHE A 43 -4.63 11.39 -14.27
C PHE A 43 -4.03 12.74 -13.85
N GLU A 44 -3.78 12.93 -12.56
CA GLU A 44 -3.24 14.17 -11.97
C GLU A 44 -1.88 14.57 -12.58
N HIS A 45 -1.05 13.58 -12.94
CA HIS A 45 0.29 13.81 -13.48
C HIS A 45 0.39 13.68 -15.01
N GLY A 46 -0.74 13.49 -15.71
CA GLY A 46 -0.80 13.42 -17.17
C GLY A 46 0.08 12.30 -17.76
N LEU A 47 0.11 11.13 -17.12
CA LEU A 47 0.92 10.00 -17.59
C LEU A 47 0.25 9.34 -18.80
N ALA A 48 1.03 9.08 -19.86
CA ALA A 48 0.54 8.35 -21.04
C ALA A 48 0.03 6.95 -20.65
N GLU A 49 -0.95 6.41 -21.39
CA GLU A 49 -1.52 5.08 -21.12
C GLU A 49 -0.42 4.00 -20.98
N PRO A 50 -0.50 3.14 -19.96
CA PRO A 50 0.50 2.10 -19.73
C PRO A 50 0.18 0.85 -20.56
N THR A 51 1.19 0.02 -20.82
CA THR A 51 0.93 -1.39 -21.14
C THR A 51 0.43 -2.13 -19.89
N ALA A 52 -0.14 -3.33 -20.06
CA ALA A 52 -0.54 -4.15 -18.92
C ALA A 52 0.62 -4.39 -17.93
N GLN A 53 1.82 -4.70 -18.43
CA GLN A 53 2.99 -4.90 -17.57
C GLN A 53 3.40 -3.61 -16.85
N GLN A 54 3.41 -2.47 -17.54
CA GLN A 54 3.74 -1.19 -16.90
C GLN A 54 2.75 -0.85 -15.78
N TYR A 55 1.48 -1.19 -15.93
CA TYR A 55 0.48 -0.97 -14.90
C TYR A 55 0.74 -1.85 -13.67
N GLU A 56 1.10 -3.12 -13.86
CA GLU A 56 1.55 -4.00 -12.76
C GLU A 56 2.83 -3.49 -12.09
N ASP A 57 3.78 -2.93 -12.86
CA ASP A 57 5.00 -2.36 -12.26
C ASP A 57 4.69 -1.07 -11.48
N GLU A 58 3.74 -0.27 -11.95
CA GLU A 58 3.30 0.97 -11.30
C GLU A 58 2.46 0.71 -10.03
N ILE A 59 1.64 -0.35 -9.99
CA ILE A 59 0.80 -0.65 -8.81
C ILE A 59 1.64 -1.03 -7.58
N GLU A 60 2.85 -1.56 -7.79
CA GLU A 60 3.81 -1.85 -6.72
C GLU A 60 4.21 -0.60 -5.93
N PHE A 61 4.16 0.58 -6.55
CA PHE A 61 4.39 1.84 -5.84
C PHE A 61 3.31 2.10 -4.78
N VAL A 62 2.05 1.78 -5.09
CA VAL A 62 0.92 1.88 -4.15
C VAL A 62 1.00 0.80 -3.07
N TRP A 63 1.38 -0.43 -3.44
CA TRP A 63 1.67 -1.50 -2.48
C TRP A 63 2.76 -1.08 -1.47
N GLY A 64 3.79 -0.36 -1.91
CA GLY A 64 4.83 0.17 -1.04
C GLY A 64 4.28 1.07 0.08
N LEU A 65 3.35 1.98 -0.25
CA LEU A 65 2.67 2.80 0.76
C LEU A 65 1.82 1.95 1.71
N HIS A 66 1.04 1.01 1.17
CA HIS A 66 0.24 0.09 1.98
C HIS A 66 1.11 -0.66 2.99
N ALA A 67 2.21 -1.25 2.54
CA ALA A 67 3.16 -1.97 3.39
C ALA A 67 3.75 -1.05 4.47
N ALA A 68 4.12 0.18 4.11
CA ALA A 68 4.69 1.15 5.04
C ALA A 68 3.72 1.57 6.16
N ILE A 69 2.41 1.57 5.90
CA ILE A 69 1.35 1.81 6.89
C ILE A 69 1.05 0.54 7.69
N PHE A 70 0.83 -0.58 6.99
CA PHE A 70 0.51 -1.88 7.61
C PHE A 70 1.60 -2.33 8.59
N TYR A 71 2.87 -2.10 8.26
CA TYR A 71 4.00 -2.45 9.12
C TYR A 71 3.98 -1.72 10.48
N VAL A 72 3.38 -0.53 10.58
CA VAL A 72 3.19 0.15 11.88
C VAL A 72 2.36 -0.71 12.82
N GLY A 73 1.29 -1.31 12.28
CA GLY A 73 0.42 -2.20 13.03
C GLY A 73 1.09 -3.53 13.36
N VAL A 74 1.88 -4.10 12.45
CA VAL A 74 2.72 -5.29 12.75
C VAL A 74 3.70 -4.98 13.89
N ARG A 75 4.41 -3.86 13.81
CA ARG A 75 5.38 -3.44 14.84
C ARG A 75 4.72 -3.31 16.21
N LYS A 76 3.56 -2.65 16.27
CA LYS A 76 2.82 -2.42 17.52
C LYS A 76 2.23 -3.73 18.08
N TRP A 77 1.53 -4.50 17.25
CA TRP A 77 0.67 -5.58 17.73
C TRP A 77 1.28 -6.97 17.61
N VAL A 78 2.14 -7.22 16.63
CA VAL A 78 2.81 -8.52 16.48
C VAL A 78 4.10 -8.54 17.29
N TYR A 79 4.92 -7.50 17.17
CA TYR A 79 6.23 -7.45 17.84
C TYR A 79 6.20 -6.78 19.21
N GLY A 80 5.13 -6.09 19.58
CA GLY A 80 5.04 -5.37 20.86
C GLY A 80 6.03 -4.20 20.97
N LEU A 81 6.52 -3.69 19.83
CA LEU A 81 7.50 -2.62 19.78
C LEU A 81 6.81 -1.24 19.80
N PRO A 82 7.46 -0.21 20.38
CA PRO A 82 6.86 1.11 20.46
C PRO A 82 6.60 1.73 19.08
N VAL A 83 5.51 2.48 19.01
CA VAL A 83 5.16 3.33 17.87
C VAL A 83 4.85 4.74 18.36
N PRO A 84 4.99 5.78 17.51
CA PRO A 84 4.49 7.11 17.84
C PRO A 84 3.04 7.05 18.33
N GLU A 85 2.70 7.87 19.33
CA GLU A 85 1.34 7.95 19.86
C GLU A 85 0.36 8.50 18.82
N ASP A 86 0.80 9.54 18.11
CA ASP A 86 0.07 10.17 17.02
C ASP A 86 0.27 9.40 15.71
N LEU A 87 -0.57 8.38 15.51
CA LEU A 87 -0.56 7.56 14.30
C LEU A 87 -1.06 8.32 13.07
N ASP A 88 -1.97 9.28 13.25
CA ASP A 88 -2.52 10.07 12.14
C ASP A 88 -1.43 10.95 11.52
N ARG A 89 -0.62 11.60 12.37
CA ARG A 89 0.56 12.34 11.90
C ARG A 89 1.57 11.45 11.20
N LEU A 90 1.80 10.23 11.71
CA LEU A 90 2.72 9.28 11.06
C LEU A 90 2.21 8.84 9.68
N VAL A 91 0.90 8.62 9.53
CA VAL A 91 0.28 8.26 8.25
C VAL A 91 0.31 9.45 7.30
N ALA A 92 -0.01 10.66 7.76
CA ALA A 92 0.06 11.89 6.97
C ALA A 92 1.47 12.11 6.40
N GLN A 93 2.52 11.94 7.22
CA GLN A 93 3.91 12.04 6.75
C GLN A 93 4.26 11.03 5.64
N LYS A 94 3.73 9.80 5.72
CA LYS A 94 3.93 8.78 4.68
C LYS A 94 3.20 9.16 3.39
N LEU A 95 1.99 9.69 3.52
CA LEU A 95 1.20 10.18 2.38
C LEU A 95 1.90 11.36 1.69
N ASP A 96 2.40 12.34 2.45
CA ASP A 96 3.13 13.49 1.91
C ASP A 96 4.34 13.04 1.09
N ALA A 97 5.16 12.12 1.64
CA ALA A 97 6.32 11.58 0.95
C ALA A 97 5.94 10.76 -0.31
N PHE A 98 4.87 9.97 -0.22
CA PHE A 98 4.33 9.21 -1.35
C PHE A 98 3.87 10.13 -2.48
N LEU A 99 3.02 11.11 -2.19
CA LEU A 99 2.49 12.06 -3.17
C LEU A 99 3.61 12.91 -3.80
N ALA A 100 4.54 13.42 -2.98
CA ALA A 100 5.66 14.21 -3.46
C ALA A 100 6.59 13.41 -4.40
N SER A 101 6.71 12.09 -4.21
CA SER A 101 7.58 11.24 -5.01
C SER A 101 6.89 10.60 -6.22
N ALA A 102 5.56 10.51 -6.22
CA ALA A 102 4.76 9.81 -7.23
C ALA A 102 5.09 10.17 -8.68
N PRO A 103 5.15 11.46 -9.11
CA PRO A 103 5.42 11.77 -10.52
C PRO A 103 6.81 11.30 -10.98
N ARG A 104 7.81 11.35 -10.09
CA ARG A 104 9.17 10.90 -10.38
C ARG A 104 9.26 9.38 -10.38
N ALA A 105 8.64 8.72 -9.39
CA ALA A 105 8.65 7.27 -9.25
C ALA A 105 8.00 6.59 -10.47
N LEU A 106 6.77 7.00 -10.83
CA LEU A 106 6.03 6.43 -11.95
C LEU A 106 6.75 6.62 -13.30
N LYS A 107 7.37 7.79 -13.52
CA LYS A 107 8.20 8.03 -14.72
C LYS A 107 9.46 7.16 -14.78
N ASN A 108 10.07 6.87 -13.64
CA ASN A 108 11.29 6.06 -13.59
C ASN A 108 11.00 4.57 -13.74
N LEU A 109 9.87 4.08 -13.20
CA LEU A 109 9.43 2.69 -13.38
C LEU A 109 9.34 2.33 -14.87
N ARG A 110 8.83 3.25 -15.69
CA ARG A 110 8.75 3.10 -17.16
C ARG A 110 10.07 3.09 -17.93
N LYS A 111 11.17 3.52 -17.31
CA LYS A 111 12.49 3.54 -17.96
C LYS A 111 13.27 2.25 -17.77
N THR A 112 12.79 1.38 -16.87
CA THR A 112 13.50 0.17 -16.44
C THR A 112 12.99 -1.07 -17.18
N THR A 113 12.14 -0.88 -18.18
CA THR A 113 11.56 -1.90 -19.08
C THR A 113 11.84 -1.52 -20.52
#